data_AF-A0A3A9VXZ4-F1
#
_entry.id   AF-A0A3A9VXZ4-F1
#
_cell.length_a   1.000
_cell.length_b   1.000
_cell.length_c   1.000
_cell.angle_alpha   90.00
_cell.angle_beta   90.00
_cell.angle_gamma   90.00
#
_symmetry.space_group_name_H-M   'P 1'
#
loop_
_entity.id
_entity.type
_entity.pdbx_description
1 polymer ?
#
loop_
_entity_poly.entity_id
_entity_poly.type
_entity_poly.pdbx_seq_one_letter_code
_entity_poly.pdbx_strand_id
1 'polypeptide(L)'
;MAEGVRHEWARALMARHLARIAADRPEFAARPAWRALAGPAVAGFVLNADAHPPRPGQLGHTFRRFGPLSVLVSVFGTADAAAIREYLPGGYLPHLDHLARESGARLGGPDVAHWLLGHGRDGRTVAHLAFIPASSSVRALVPWDLLSEDERALGVSPGDG
;
A
#
# COMPACT_ATOMS: atom_id res chain seq x y z
N MET A 1 14.57 -2.08 26.32
CA MET A 1 15.30 -1.93 25.05
C MET A 1 14.33 -1.36 24.06
N ALA A 2 14.61 -0.21 23.42
CA ALA A 2 13.75 0.27 22.35
C ALA A 2 13.84 -0.76 21.22
N GLU A 3 12.74 -1.46 20.94
CA GLU A 3 12.65 -2.35 19.79
C GLU A 3 12.95 -1.50 18.54
N GLY A 4 13.99 -1.86 17.80
CA GLY A 4 14.37 -1.13 16.59
C GLY A 4 13.26 -1.15 15.56
N VAL A 5 13.19 -0.12 14.71
CA VAL A 5 12.22 -0.05 13.62
C VAL A 5 12.47 -1.20 12.64
N ARG A 6 11.47 -2.05 12.41
CA ARG A 6 11.62 -3.32 11.65
C ARG A 6 12.00 -3.11 10.19
N HIS A 7 11.37 -2.12 9.54
CA HIS A 7 11.55 -1.84 8.12
C HIS A 7 12.13 -0.45 7.87
N GLU A 8 13.13 -0.03 8.65
CA GLU A 8 13.71 1.32 8.56
C GLU A 8 14.19 1.68 7.14
N TRP A 9 14.63 0.68 6.36
CA TRP A 9 14.98 0.82 4.94
C TRP A 9 13.84 1.41 4.09
N ALA A 10 12.57 1.17 4.45
CA ALA A 10 11.42 1.62 3.69
C ALA A 10 11.11 3.11 3.90
N ARG A 11 11.67 3.74 4.95
CA ARG A 11 11.37 5.14 5.30
C ARG A 11 11.65 6.09 4.14
N ALA A 12 12.83 5.98 3.53
CA ALA A 12 13.22 6.84 2.42
C ALA A 12 12.39 6.56 1.16
N LEU A 13 12.03 5.29 0.91
CA LEU A 13 11.19 4.90 -0.22
C LEU A 13 9.78 5.48 -0.09
N MET A 14 9.16 5.33 1.09
CA MET A 14 7.84 5.89 1.37
C MET A 14 7.82 7.41 1.19
N ALA A 15 8.80 8.10 1.78
CA ALA A 15 8.90 9.56 1.68
C ALA A 15 9.05 10.03 0.22
N ARG A 16 9.92 9.37 -0.55
CA ARG A 16 10.12 9.66 -1.97
C ARG A 16 8.85 9.40 -2.79
N HIS A 17 8.17 8.29 -2.54
CA HIS A 17 6.96 7.91 -3.27
C HIS A 17 5.82 8.90 -3.01
N LEU A 18 5.60 9.29 -1.75
CA LEU A 18 4.60 10.29 -1.39
C LEU A 18 4.93 11.67 -1.96
N ALA A 19 6.21 12.09 -1.93
CA ALA A 19 6.63 13.36 -2.49
C ALA A 19 6.43 13.42 -4.02
N ARG A 20 6.78 12.34 -4.73
CA ARG A 20 6.57 12.22 -6.18
C ARG A 20 5.09 12.34 -6.52
N ILE A 21 4.23 11.55 -5.89
CA ILE A 21 2.78 11.60 -6.16
C ILE A 21 2.20 12.97 -5.82
N ALA A 22 2.62 13.59 -4.72
CA ALA A 22 2.16 14.93 -4.37
C ALA A 22 2.54 15.99 -5.42
N ALA A 23 3.69 15.82 -6.09
CA ALA A 23 4.12 16.70 -7.17
C ALA A 23 3.35 16.44 -8.47
N ASP A 24 3.18 15.17 -8.85
CA ASP A 24 2.53 14.78 -10.11
C ASP A 24 1.01 14.91 -10.06
N ARG A 25 0.42 14.72 -8.87
CA ARG A 25 -1.02 14.61 -8.62
C ARG A 25 -1.42 15.44 -7.38
N PRO A 26 -1.39 16.78 -7.49
CA PRO A 26 -1.61 17.69 -6.35
C PRO A 26 -3.00 17.54 -5.70
N GLU A 27 -3.97 16.95 -6.40
CA GLU A 27 -5.30 16.65 -5.87
C GLU A 27 -5.26 15.66 -4.68
N PHE A 28 -4.24 14.78 -4.61
CA PHE A 28 -4.04 13.94 -3.43
C PHE A 28 -3.45 14.73 -2.27
N ALA A 29 -2.43 15.56 -2.53
CA ALA A 29 -1.75 16.36 -1.50
C ALA A 29 -2.69 17.30 -0.74
N ALA A 30 -3.77 17.76 -1.39
CA ALA A 30 -4.81 18.57 -0.78
C ALA A 30 -5.67 17.80 0.24
N ARG A 31 -5.69 16.46 0.22
CA ARG A 31 -6.58 15.64 1.06
C ARG A 31 -6.07 15.54 2.50
N PRO A 32 -6.95 15.65 3.51
CA PRO A 32 -6.58 15.40 4.91
C PRO A 32 -5.99 14.01 5.14
N ALA A 33 -6.52 12.99 4.46
CA ALA A 33 -6.01 11.63 4.55
C ALA A 33 -4.60 11.47 3.97
N TRP A 34 -4.25 12.22 2.91
CA TRP A 34 -2.89 12.20 2.37
C TRP A 34 -1.88 12.83 3.34
N ARG A 35 -2.26 13.94 3.98
CA ARG A 35 -1.44 14.54 5.05
C ARG A 35 -1.26 13.58 6.23
N ALA A 36 -2.31 12.84 6.60
CA ALA A 36 -2.20 11.78 7.61
C ALA A 36 -1.25 10.66 7.16
N LEU A 37 -1.34 10.22 5.90
CA LEU A 37 -0.48 9.19 5.30
C LEU A 37 1.01 9.56 5.33
N ALA A 38 1.32 10.84 5.09
CA ALA A 38 2.68 11.39 5.18
C ALA A 38 3.13 11.69 6.62
N GLY A 39 2.26 11.49 7.62
CA GLY A 39 2.53 11.81 9.01
C GLY A 39 3.39 10.76 9.74
N PRO A 40 4.07 11.16 10.82
CA PRO A 40 4.98 10.27 11.57
C PRO A 40 4.26 9.08 12.22
N ALA A 41 2.97 9.23 12.58
CA ALA A 41 2.19 8.14 13.18
C ALA A 41 1.91 7.00 12.18
N VAL A 42 1.60 7.33 10.92
CA VAL A 42 1.41 6.33 9.86
C VAL A 42 2.74 5.71 9.48
N ALA A 43 3.81 6.51 9.34
CA ALA A 43 5.14 5.98 9.08
C ALA A 43 5.58 5.00 10.19
N GLY A 44 5.38 5.35 11.47
CA GLY A 44 5.70 4.48 12.60
C GLY A 44 4.92 3.15 12.58
N PHE A 45 3.65 3.17 12.17
CA PHE A 45 2.85 1.95 12.01
C PHE A 45 3.34 1.08 10.84
N VAL A 46 3.56 1.67 9.66
CA VAL A 46 4.01 0.95 8.46
C VAL A 46 5.38 0.33 8.66
N LEU A 47 6.33 1.09 9.21
CA LEU A 47 7.71 0.64 9.38
C LEU A 47 7.86 -0.45 10.46
N ASN A 48 6.85 -0.66 11.31
CA ASN A 48 6.82 -1.70 12.34
C ASN A 48 5.83 -2.82 12.02
N ALA A 49 5.24 -2.84 10.83
CA ALA A 49 4.31 -3.89 10.43
C ALA A 49 4.98 -5.27 10.41
N ASP A 50 4.34 -6.25 11.03
CA ASP A 50 4.73 -7.67 10.98
C ASP A 50 3.61 -8.45 10.30
N ALA A 51 3.47 -8.23 8.99
CA ALA A 51 2.35 -8.70 8.17
C ALA A 51 2.83 -9.58 7.01
N HIS A 52 3.69 -10.53 7.33
CA HIS A 52 4.17 -11.50 6.35
C HIS A 52 3.07 -12.51 5.97
N PRO A 53 3.01 -12.95 4.69
CA PRO A 53 2.21 -14.08 4.26
C PRO A 53 2.33 -15.25 5.24
N PRO A 54 1.23 -15.71 5.87
CA PRO A 54 1.29 -16.87 6.75
C PRO A 54 1.62 -18.15 5.97
N ARG A 55 1.23 -18.20 4.68
CA ARG A 55 1.47 -19.31 3.75
C ARG A 55 1.60 -18.78 2.31
N PRO A 56 2.31 -19.49 1.41
CA PRO A 56 2.25 -19.21 -0.03
C PRO A 56 0.81 -19.14 -0.53
N GLY A 57 0.49 -18.14 -1.35
CA GLY A 57 -0.87 -17.89 -1.86
C GLY A 57 -1.83 -17.20 -0.87
N GLN A 58 -1.35 -16.77 0.30
CA GLN A 58 -2.11 -15.93 1.23
C GLN A 58 -1.41 -14.59 1.45
N LEU A 59 -2.21 -13.53 1.61
CA LEU A 59 -1.74 -12.21 1.98
C LEU A 59 -1.82 -12.06 3.51
N GLY A 60 -0.67 -11.79 4.15
CA GLY A 60 -0.66 -11.26 5.51
C GLY A 60 -0.94 -9.76 5.46
N HIS A 61 -1.74 -9.24 6.39
CA HIS A 61 -1.95 -7.80 6.52
C HIS A 61 -2.01 -7.37 7.99
N THR A 62 -1.65 -6.12 8.24
CA THR A 62 -2.03 -5.40 9.47
C THR A 62 -2.82 -4.16 9.11
N PHE A 63 -3.70 -3.75 10.03
CA PHE A 63 -4.66 -2.68 9.80
C PHE A 63 -4.67 -1.70 10.97
N ARG A 64 -4.70 -0.40 10.66
CA ARG A 64 -4.98 0.65 11.63
C ARG A 64 -5.66 1.86 11.00
N ARG A 65 -6.57 2.47 11.76
CA ARG A 65 -7.24 3.72 11.38
C ARG A 65 -6.54 4.94 11.99
N PHE A 66 -6.38 5.98 11.17
CA PHE A 66 -5.82 7.28 11.49
C PHE A 66 -6.80 8.38 11.06
N GLY A 67 -7.78 8.67 11.91
CA GLY A 67 -8.84 9.64 11.60
C GLY A 67 -9.63 9.26 10.34
N PRO A 68 -9.54 10.06 9.24
CA PRO A 68 -10.23 9.77 7.97
C PRO A 68 -9.52 8.72 7.10
N LEU A 69 -8.34 8.24 7.50
CA LEU A 69 -7.53 7.29 6.73
C LEU A 69 -7.54 5.90 7.38
N SER A 70 -7.78 4.89 6.57
CA SER A 70 -7.57 3.48 6.89
C SER A 70 -6.27 3.01 6.26
N VAL A 71 -5.34 2.45 7.03
CA VAL A 71 -4.03 2.00 6.52
C VAL A 71 -3.91 0.48 6.68
N LEU A 72 -3.68 -0.18 5.55
CA LEU A 72 -3.32 -1.59 5.44
C LEU A 72 -1.82 -1.68 5.14
N VAL A 73 -1.16 -2.72 5.65
CA VAL A 73 0.24 -3.01 5.34
C VAL A 73 0.44 -4.50 5.13
N SER A 74 1.07 -4.88 4.03
CA SER A 74 1.47 -6.26 3.71
C SER A 74 2.99 -6.32 3.50
N VAL A 75 3.65 -7.39 3.97
CA VAL A 75 5.13 -7.48 3.92
C VAL A 75 5.59 -8.75 3.21
N PHE A 76 6.46 -8.63 2.22
CA PHE A 76 6.94 -9.73 1.38
C PHE A 76 8.44 -9.96 1.56
N GLY A 77 8.85 -11.24 1.51
CA GLY A 77 10.26 -11.66 1.49
C GLY A 77 10.92 -11.55 0.10
N THR A 78 10.34 -10.75 -0.79
CA THR A 78 10.81 -10.49 -2.15
C THR A 78 10.47 -9.06 -2.54
N ALA A 79 11.28 -8.47 -3.40
CA ALA A 79 11.02 -7.18 -4.05
C ALA A 79 10.67 -7.35 -5.55
N ASP A 80 10.56 -8.58 -6.05
CA ASP A 80 10.17 -8.87 -7.42
C ASP A 80 8.65 -8.84 -7.56
N ALA A 81 8.13 -7.91 -8.37
CA ALA A 81 6.72 -7.76 -8.66
C ALA A 81 6.08 -9.03 -9.25
N ALA A 82 6.81 -9.81 -10.05
CA ALA A 82 6.29 -11.09 -10.56
C ALA A 82 6.05 -12.08 -9.42
N ALA A 83 7.01 -12.21 -8.51
CA ALA A 83 6.87 -13.06 -7.34
C ALA A 83 5.80 -12.55 -6.36
N ILE A 84 5.65 -11.23 -6.18
CA ILE A 84 4.56 -10.66 -5.36
C ILE A 84 3.19 -11.03 -5.95
N ARG A 85 3.03 -10.97 -7.27
CA ARG A 85 1.77 -11.34 -7.95
C ARG A 85 1.37 -12.81 -7.75
N GLU A 86 2.32 -13.72 -7.51
CA GLU A 86 2.00 -15.11 -7.17
C GLU A 86 1.23 -15.26 -5.85
N TYR A 87 1.36 -14.28 -4.94
CA TYR A 87 0.56 -14.20 -3.70
C TYR A 87 -0.83 -13.58 -3.91
N LEU A 88 -1.12 -13.09 -5.12
CA LEU A 88 -2.34 -12.35 -5.46
C LEU A 88 -3.16 -13.08 -6.53
N PRO A 89 -3.55 -14.36 -6.32
CA PRO A 89 -4.35 -15.07 -7.31
C PRO A 89 -5.67 -14.33 -7.53
N GLY A 90 -5.99 -14.04 -8.80
CA GLY A 90 -7.17 -13.26 -9.19
C GLY A 90 -6.94 -11.75 -9.32
N GLY A 91 -5.73 -11.25 -9.03
CA GLY A 91 -5.36 -9.84 -9.23
C GLY A 91 -5.31 -9.02 -7.93
N TYR A 92 -4.64 -7.88 -7.97
CA TYR A 92 -4.42 -7.04 -6.79
C TYR A 92 -5.70 -6.41 -6.22
N LEU A 93 -6.62 -5.94 -7.07
CA LEU A 93 -7.82 -5.20 -6.67
C LEU A 93 -8.83 -6.08 -5.91
N PRO A 94 -9.16 -7.32 -6.35
CA PRO A 94 -9.98 -8.22 -5.56
C PRO A 94 -9.39 -8.51 -4.19
N HIS A 95 -8.05 -8.65 -4.11
CA HIS A 95 -7.36 -8.82 -2.83
C HIS A 95 -7.47 -7.59 -1.95
N LEU A 96 -7.23 -6.39 -2.48
CA LEU A 96 -7.38 -5.15 -1.72
C LEU A 96 -8.81 -4.99 -1.17
N ASP A 97 -9.83 -5.27 -1.98
CA ASP A 97 -11.22 -5.22 -1.55
C ASP A 97 -11.53 -6.26 -0.46
N HIS A 98 -11.01 -7.48 -0.59
CA HIS A 98 -11.11 -8.50 0.44
C HIS A 98 -10.47 -8.06 1.77
N LEU A 99 -9.21 -7.60 1.74
CA LEU A 99 -8.48 -7.10 2.91
C LEU A 99 -9.22 -5.93 3.59
N ALA A 100 -9.72 -5.00 2.78
CA ALA A 100 -10.48 -3.86 3.27
C ALA A 100 -11.76 -4.31 4.00
N ARG A 101 -12.52 -5.25 3.43
CA ARG A 101 -13.72 -5.82 4.06
C ARG A 101 -13.41 -6.56 5.37
N GLU A 102 -12.39 -7.42 5.38
CA GLU A 102 -11.98 -8.15 6.58
C GLU A 102 -11.56 -7.21 7.72
N SER A 103 -10.87 -6.13 7.37
CA SER A 103 -10.44 -5.09 8.31
C SER A 103 -11.55 -4.14 8.74
N GLY A 104 -12.76 -4.26 8.20
CA GLY A 104 -13.86 -3.31 8.42
C GLY A 104 -13.67 -1.95 7.74
N ALA A 105 -12.65 -1.80 6.90
CA ALA A 105 -12.43 -0.64 6.05
C ALA A 105 -13.33 -0.74 4.81
N ARG A 106 -14.47 -0.06 4.81
CA ARG A 106 -15.36 -0.04 3.64
C ARG A 106 -14.76 0.83 2.53
N LEU A 107 -14.50 0.25 1.35
CA LEU A 107 -14.21 1.03 0.15
C LEU A 107 -15.40 1.96 -0.17
N GLY A 108 -15.11 3.22 -0.52
CA GLY A 108 -16.12 4.27 -0.63
C GLY A 108 -16.57 4.89 0.71
N GLY A 109 -15.99 4.46 1.83
CA GLY A 109 -16.18 5.04 3.17
C GLY A 109 -15.07 6.04 3.54
N PRO A 110 -14.13 5.71 4.44
CA PRO A 110 -12.91 6.49 4.62
C PRO A 110 -11.92 6.28 3.45
N ASP A 111 -10.96 7.18 3.29
CA ASP A 111 -9.85 6.97 2.36
C ASP A 111 -9.04 5.73 2.83
N VAL A 112 -8.65 4.86 1.90
CA VAL A 112 -7.87 3.65 2.20
C VAL A 112 -6.50 3.75 1.55
N ALA A 113 -5.45 3.51 2.33
CA ALA A 113 -4.09 3.33 1.84
C ALA A 113 -3.63 1.90 2.11
N HIS A 114 -2.95 1.29 1.15
CA HIS A 114 -2.32 -0.01 1.31
C HIS A 114 -0.84 0.10 0.92
N TRP A 115 0.03 -0.14 1.90
CA TRP A 115 1.47 -0.28 1.66
C TRP A 115 1.84 -1.75 1.47
N LEU A 116 2.55 -2.06 0.39
CA LEU A 116 3.18 -3.36 0.19
C LEU A 116 4.69 -3.16 0.29
N LEU A 117 5.30 -3.73 1.33
CA LEU A 117 6.73 -3.65 1.59
C LEU A 117 7.40 -4.95 1.16
N GLY A 118 8.38 -4.88 0.26
CA GLY A 118 9.12 -6.05 -0.19
C GLY A 118 10.61 -5.93 0.11
N HIS A 119 11.21 -6.98 0.66
CA HIS A 119 12.65 -7.07 0.87
C HIS A 119 13.16 -8.44 0.40
N GLY A 120 13.89 -8.44 -0.71
CA GLY A 120 14.48 -9.63 -1.31
C GLY A 120 15.79 -10.05 -0.64
N ARG A 121 16.13 -11.34 -0.76
CA ARG A 121 17.38 -11.91 -0.22
C ARG A 121 18.64 -11.35 -0.89
N ASP A 122 18.50 -10.77 -2.07
CA ASP A 122 19.57 -10.09 -2.82
C ASP A 122 19.75 -8.61 -2.40
N GLY A 123 19.05 -8.15 -1.36
CA GLY A 123 19.11 -6.79 -0.86
C GLY A 123 18.23 -5.80 -1.64
N ARG A 124 17.50 -6.24 -2.67
CA ARG A 124 16.52 -5.39 -3.35
C ARG A 124 15.36 -5.09 -2.40
N THR A 125 14.91 -3.84 -2.41
CA THR A 125 13.80 -3.36 -1.57
C THR A 125 12.80 -2.60 -2.42
N VAL A 126 11.52 -2.71 -2.05
CA VAL A 126 10.44 -2.00 -2.72
C VAL A 126 9.35 -1.60 -1.73
N ALA A 127 8.69 -0.47 -2.00
CA ALA A 127 7.53 -0.01 -1.25
C ALA A 127 6.48 0.49 -2.23
N HIS A 128 5.42 -0.29 -2.43
CA HIS A 128 4.29 0.08 -3.27
C HIS A 128 3.19 0.72 -2.44
N LEU A 129 2.50 1.70 -3.02
CA LEU A 129 1.34 2.33 -2.42
C LEU A 129 0.13 2.18 -3.34
N ALA A 130 -0.96 1.66 -2.79
CA ALA A 130 -2.29 1.97 -3.31
C ALA A 130 -2.97 3.00 -2.40
N PHE A 131 -3.69 3.94 -3.02
CA PHE A 131 -4.51 4.90 -2.31
C PHE A 131 -5.87 4.99 -3.00
N ILE A 132 -6.92 4.58 -2.29
CA ILE A 132 -8.31 4.57 -2.75
C ILE A 132 -9.05 5.69 -2.02
N PRO A 133 -9.34 6.81 -2.69
CA PRO A 133 -10.15 7.87 -2.12
C PRO A 133 -11.58 7.37 -1.84
N ALA A 134 -12.17 7.87 -0.77
CA ALA A 134 -13.60 7.74 -0.46
C ALA A 134 -14.49 8.32 -1.56
N SER A 135 -14.04 9.40 -2.18
CA SER A 135 -14.77 10.11 -3.23
C SER A 135 -14.39 9.57 -4.61
N SER A 136 -15.39 9.33 -5.45
CA SER A 136 -15.22 8.94 -6.86
C SER A 136 -14.64 10.06 -7.75
N SER A 137 -14.53 11.29 -7.24
CA SER A 137 -13.99 12.44 -7.98
C SER A 137 -12.48 12.41 -8.19
N VAL A 138 -11.76 11.55 -7.46
CA VAL A 138 -10.31 11.37 -7.60
C VAL A 138 -10.08 9.90 -7.91
N ARG A 139 -9.35 9.62 -9.00
CA ARG A 139 -9.02 8.24 -9.39
C ARG A 139 -8.16 7.58 -8.32
N ALA A 140 -8.33 6.29 -8.12
CA ALA A 140 -7.45 5.51 -7.26
C ALA A 140 -6.01 5.53 -7.78
N LEU A 141 -5.05 5.47 -6.86
CA LEU A 141 -3.66 5.12 -7.12
C LEU A 141 -3.50 3.64 -6.83
N VAL A 142 -2.91 2.90 -7.76
CA VAL A 142 -2.68 1.47 -7.61
C VAL A 142 -1.31 1.11 -8.20
N PRO A 143 -0.59 0.15 -7.59
CA PRO A 143 0.72 -0.27 -8.06
C PRO A 143 0.61 -1.00 -9.40
N TRP A 144 0.97 -0.30 -10.47
CA TRP A 144 0.72 -0.75 -11.85
C TRP A 144 1.39 -2.08 -12.20
N ASP A 145 2.58 -2.31 -11.65
CA ASP A 145 3.37 -3.51 -11.82
C ASP A 145 2.77 -4.74 -11.12
N LEU A 146 1.91 -4.53 -10.11
CA LEU A 146 1.18 -5.60 -9.42
C LEU A 146 -0.19 -5.91 -10.03
N LEU A 147 -0.69 -5.06 -10.94
CA LEU A 147 -1.94 -5.31 -11.63
C LEU A 147 -1.82 -6.46 -12.64
N SER A 148 -2.88 -7.27 -12.76
CA SER A 148 -3.08 -8.18 -13.88
C SER A 148 -3.35 -7.43 -15.18
N GLU A 149 -3.27 -8.12 -16.32
CA GLU A 149 -3.60 -7.52 -17.63
C GLU A 149 -5.05 -7.03 -17.67
N ASP A 150 -5.97 -7.82 -17.14
CA ASP A 150 -7.38 -7.47 -17.02
C ASP A 150 -7.57 -6.22 -16.13
N GLU A 151 -6.84 -6.11 -15.02
CA GLU A 151 -6.92 -4.96 -14.12
C GLU A 151 -6.40 -3.68 -14.76
N ARG A 152 -5.34 -3.77 -15.57
CA ARG A 152 -4.82 -2.62 -16.32
C ARG A 152 -5.81 -2.11 -17.36
N ALA A 153 -6.61 -3.01 -17.95
CA ALA A 153 -7.64 -2.65 -18.92
C ALA A 153 -8.85 -1.91 -18.30
N LEU A 154 -9.02 -1.95 -16.96
CA LEU A 154 -10.14 -1.30 -16.25
C LEU A 154 -9.99 0.23 -16.07
N GLY A 155 -8.94 0.85 -16.62
CA GLY A 155 -8.79 2.32 -16.61
C GLY A 155 -8.33 2.93 -15.28
N VAL A 156 -7.71 2.12 -14.41
CA VAL A 156 -6.99 2.58 -13.21
C VAL A 156 -5.77 3.40 -13.61
N SER A 157 -5.51 4.53 -12.95
CA SER A 157 -4.30 5.31 -13.21
C SER A 157 -3.08 4.62 -12.59
N PRO A 158 -1.96 4.46 -13.31
CA PRO A 158 -0.75 3.90 -12.74
C PRO A 158 -0.24 4.77 -11.59
N GLY A 159 -0.07 4.16 -10.42
CA GLY A 159 0.96 4.56 -9.46
C GLY A 159 2.17 3.70 -9.76
N ASP A 160 3.02 4.14 -10.69
CA ASP A 160 4.18 3.33 -11.09
C ASP A 160 5.10 3.09 -9.89
N GLY A 161 5.64 1.87 -9.77
CA GLY A 161 6.53 1.42 -8.68
C GLY A 161 7.74 2.32 -8.42
#